data_AF-A0A2S8Y732-F1
#
_entry.id   AF-A0A2S8Y732-F1
#
_cell.length_a   1.000
_cell.length_b   1.000
_cell.length_c   1.000
_cell.angle_alpha   90.00
_cell.angle_beta   90.00
_cell.angle_gamma   90.00
#
_symmetry.space_group_name_H-M   'P 1'
#
loop_
_entity.id
_entity.type
_entity.pdbx_description
1 polymer ?
#
loop_
_entity_poly.entity_id
_entity_poly.type
_entity_poly.pdbx_seq_one_letter_code
_entity_poly.pdbx_strand_id
1 'polypeptide(L)'
;MSNKNIWYLPGPFHQYQEDVKALAKDAGLRIIDANATEGREDAASEVPEVTLRETPHQVVIVGAGDSEQLKDLILRLNIERDLIVTLVESAEGLAPLTHPEAGELPIRLFDALSGIHQGITKLKSERDGLATENEALRGEVASLKALANKTADDSAEIEALKAALDAANVTYRANASKEALQKQVAELTKA
;
A
#
# COMPACT_ATOMS: atom_id res chain seq x y z
N MET A 1 40.03 -44.65 26.30
CA MET A 1 38.78 -44.05 26.80
C MET A 1 38.94 -42.55 26.71
N SER A 2 38.40 -41.91 25.66
CA SER A 2 38.44 -40.45 25.56
C SER A 2 37.64 -39.88 26.72
N ASN A 3 38.30 -39.17 27.62
CA ASN A 3 37.63 -38.43 28.70
C ASN A 3 36.94 -37.22 28.06
N LYS A 4 35.73 -37.44 27.54
CA LYS A 4 34.86 -36.40 27.01
C LYS A 4 34.42 -35.47 28.12
N ASN A 5 35.27 -34.50 28.46
CA ASN A 5 35.06 -33.56 29.56
C ASN A 5 35.20 -32.10 29.13
N ILE A 6 35.21 -31.83 27.83
CA ILE A 6 35.38 -30.47 27.30
C ILE A 6 34.02 -29.85 27.05
N TRP A 7 33.79 -28.68 27.65
CA TRP A 7 32.65 -27.83 27.34
C TRP A 7 33.08 -26.72 26.39
N TYR A 8 32.64 -26.80 25.14
CA TYR A 8 32.90 -25.78 24.12
C TYR A 8 31.90 -24.63 24.26
N LEU A 9 32.35 -23.51 24.83
CA LEU A 9 31.50 -22.36 25.08
C LEU A 9 31.54 -21.39 23.87
N PRO A 10 30.40 -20.97 23.32
CA PRO A 10 30.35 -20.15 22.09
C PRO A 10 30.72 -18.67 22.29
N GLY A 11 30.93 -18.21 23.52
CA GLY A 11 31.32 -16.83 23.80
C GLY A 11 32.05 -16.66 25.15
N PRO A 12 32.59 -15.46 25.43
CA PRO A 12 33.25 -15.15 26.70
C PRO A 12 32.34 -15.28 27.94
N PHE A 13 32.90 -15.69 29.07
CA PHE A 13 32.15 -15.96 30.32
C PHE A 13 31.26 -14.80 30.82
N HIS A 14 31.63 -13.56 30.54
CA HIS A 14 30.89 -12.38 31.01
C HIS A 14 29.59 -12.12 30.24
N GLN A 15 29.38 -12.80 29.11
CA GLN A 15 28.15 -12.68 28.32
C GLN A 15 27.02 -13.55 28.85
N TYR A 16 27.27 -14.43 29.83
CA TYR A 16 26.28 -15.36 30.38
C TYR A 16 25.73 -14.87 31.72
N GLN A 17 24.47 -15.18 32.00
CA GLN A 17 23.82 -14.77 33.24
C GLN A 17 24.40 -15.51 34.45
N GLU A 18 24.64 -16.81 34.27
CA GLU A 18 25.17 -17.73 35.27
C GLU A 18 26.69 -17.67 35.42
N ASP A 19 27.20 -18.15 36.56
CA ASP A 19 28.64 -18.36 36.76
C ASP A 19 29.10 -19.62 36.03
N VAL A 20 29.43 -19.45 34.75
CA VAL A 20 29.90 -20.52 33.86
C VAL A 20 31.12 -21.27 34.45
N LYS A 21 31.98 -20.60 35.22
CA LYS A 21 33.17 -21.24 35.83
C LYS A 21 32.78 -22.13 37.00
N ALA A 22 31.84 -21.70 37.83
CA ALA A 22 31.31 -22.52 38.91
C ALA A 22 30.61 -23.77 38.34
N LEU A 23 29.75 -23.58 37.34
CA LEU A 23 29.03 -24.68 36.67
C LEU A 23 29.97 -25.72 36.05
N ALA A 24 31.02 -25.27 35.36
CA ALA A 24 32.00 -26.18 34.79
C ALA A 24 32.78 -26.94 35.87
N LYS A 25 33.13 -26.28 36.98
CA LYS A 25 33.84 -26.91 38.09
C LYS A 25 32.98 -27.96 38.79
N ASP A 26 31.71 -27.66 39.04
CA ASP A 26 30.76 -28.59 39.68
C ASP A 26 30.47 -29.81 38.79
N ALA A 27 30.42 -29.60 37.47
CA ALA A 27 30.24 -30.67 36.49
C ALA A 27 31.55 -31.40 36.10
N GLY A 28 32.71 -31.00 36.64
CA GLY A 28 34.01 -31.60 36.31
C GLY A 28 34.47 -31.34 34.86
N LEU A 29 33.99 -30.28 34.24
CA LEU A 29 34.21 -29.91 32.83
C LEU A 29 35.36 -28.90 32.68
N ARG A 30 36.09 -29.00 31.57
CA ARG A 30 37.09 -28.02 31.13
C ARG A 30 36.49 -27.15 30.05
N ILE A 31 36.47 -25.84 30.26
CA ILE A 31 35.91 -24.92 29.28
C ILE A 31 36.94 -24.58 28.21
N ILE A 32 36.55 -24.70 26.95
CA ILE A 32 37.32 -24.27 25.78
C ILE A 32 36.44 -23.36 24.92
N ASP A 33 37.05 -22.36 24.28
CA ASP A 33 36.34 -21.51 23.31
C ASP A 33 35.97 -22.35 22.08
N ALA A 34 34.68 -22.35 21.72
CA ALA A 34 34.17 -23.10 20.59
C ALA A 34 34.79 -22.68 19.24
N ASN A 35 35.34 -21.47 19.14
CA ASN A 35 36.00 -20.96 17.94
C ASN A 35 37.48 -21.35 17.85
N ALA A 36 38.08 -21.87 18.92
CA ALA A 36 39.50 -22.21 18.97
C ALA A 36 39.83 -23.56 18.32
N THR A 37 38.84 -24.40 18.02
CA THR A 37 39.05 -25.76 17.50
C THR A 37 38.01 -26.14 16.45
N GLU A 38 38.44 -26.69 15.32
CA GLU A 38 37.55 -27.15 14.24
C GLU A 38 36.82 -28.46 14.59
N GLY A 39 37.39 -29.28 15.48
CA GLY A 39 36.86 -30.58 15.90
C GLY A 39 36.30 -30.58 17.33
N ARG A 40 35.30 -31.44 17.57
CA ARG A 40 34.59 -31.57 18.87
C ARG A 40 34.64 -32.99 19.44
N GLU A 41 35.73 -33.72 19.16
CA GLU A 41 35.86 -35.16 19.49
C GLU A 41 35.85 -35.43 21.01
N ASP A 42 36.34 -34.47 21.80
CA ASP A 42 36.41 -34.52 23.27
C ASP A 42 35.25 -33.79 23.97
N ALA A 43 34.21 -33.38 23.22
CA ALA A 43 33.07 -32.68 23.78
C ALA A 43 32.32 -33.54 24.80
N ALA A 44 32.09 -32.97 25.99
CA ALA A 44 31.26 -33.57 27.01
C ALA A 44 29.84 -33.81 26.46
N SER A 45 29.27 -34.98 26.76
CA SER A 45 27.93 -35.35 26.29
C SER A 45 26.82 -34.63 27.05
N GLU A 46 27.08 -34.24 28.29
CA GLU A 46 26.19 -33.44 29.12
C GLU A 46 26.91 -32.16 29.51
N VAL A 47 26.30 -31.01 29.17
CA VAL A 47 26.81 -29.68 29.49
C VAL A 47 25.70 -28.89 30.20
N PRO A 48 26.04 -28.06 31.20
CA PRO A 48 25.08 -27.16 31.83
C PRO A 48 24.44 -26.21 30.81
N GLU A 49 23.14 -25.96 30.95
CA GLU A 49 22.43 -24.95 30.17
C GLU A 49 22.76 -23.56 30.74
N VAL A 50 23.10 -22.62 29.85
CA VAL A 50 23.48 -21.24 30.21
C VAL A 50 22.76 -20.25 29.29
N THR A 51 22.37 -19.11 29.86
CA THR A 51 21.62 -18.08 29.14
C THR A 51 22.50 -16.86 28.88
N LEU A 52 22.39 -16.30 27.66
CA LEU A 52 23.09 -15.06 27.31
C LEU A 52 22.39 -13.87 27.97
N ARG A 53 23.16 -12.99 28.59
CA ARG A 53 22.66 -11.69 29.05
C ARG A 53 22.22 -10.89 27.83
N GLU A 54 20.98 -10.41 27.83
CA GLU A 54 20.54 -9.39 26.89
C GLU A 54 21.30 -8.10 27.16
N THR A 55 22.44 -7.92 26.49
CA THR A 55 23.14 -6.63 26.49
C THR A 55 22.60 -5.78 25.35
N PRO A 56 22.19 -4.52 25.60
CA PRO A 56 21.93 -3.59 24.51
C PRO A 56 23.18 -3.53 23.63
N HIS A 57 23.00 -3.49 22.30
CA HIS A 57 24.09 -3.47 21.33
C HIS A 57 24.97 -2.23 21.54
N GLN A 58 25.95 -2.33 22.42
CA GLN A 58 26.94 -1.29 22.65
C GLN A 58 28.07 -1.50 21.65
N VAL A 59 28.17 -0.59 20.69
CA VAL A 59 29.27 -0.56 19.74
C VAL A 59 30.57 -0.29 20.51
N VAL A 60 31.42 -1.30 20.63
CA VAL A 60 32.76 -1.16 21.21
C VAL A 60 33.69 -0.60 20.14
N ILE A 61 34.17 0.62 20.34
CA ILE A 61 35.10 1.30 19.43
C ILE A 61 36.52 0.85 19.77
N VAL A 62 37.21 0.18 18.84
CA VAL A 62 38.64 -0.15 18.94
C VAL A 62 39.42 0.76 17.97
N GLY A 63 40.05 1.82 18.50
CA GLY A 63 40.91 2.72 17.72
C GLY A 63 41.28 4.01 18.45
N ALA A 64 42.49 4.53 18.21
CA ALA A 64 43.02 5.78 18.79
C ALA A 64 42.52 7.04 18.05
N GLY A 65 41.19 7.14 17.87
CA GLY A 65 40.51 8.33 17.35
C GLY A 65 39.71 9.04 18.45
N ASP A 66 39.27 10.27 18.18
CA ASP A 66 38.51 11.11 19.11
C ASP A 66 37.13 10.50 19.42
N SER A 67 37.11 9.58 20.39
CA SER A 67 35.99 8.69 20.74
C SER A 67 34.71 9.46 21.06
N GLU A 68 34.82 10.68 21.59
CA GLU A 68 33.67 11.52 21.93
C GLU A 68 32.99 12.08 20.67
N GLN A 69 33.74 12.53 19.66
CA GLN A 69 33.15 13.02 18.41
C GLN A 69 32.38 11.90 17.67
N LEU A 70 32.90 10.67 17.73
CA LEU A 70 32.24 9.51 17.14
C LEU A 70 30.97 9.13 17.90
N LYS A 71 30.98 9.17 19.24
CA LYS A 71 29.78 8.96 20.06
C LYS A 71 28.70 10.00 19.74
N ASP A 72 29.07 11.27 19.64
CA ASP A 72 28.15 12.35 19.28
C ASP A 72 27.57 12.19 17.86
N LEU A 73 28.35 11.66 16.92
CA LEU A 73 27.86 11.33 15.59
C LEU A 73 26.86 10.17 15.63
N ILE A 74 27.16 9.11 16.39
CA ILE A 74 26.28 7.95 16.55
C ILE A 74 24.95 8.38 17.18
N LEU A 75 24.99 9.23 18.21
CA LEU A 75 23.78 9.75 18.84
C LEU A 75 22.93 10.55 17.84
N ARG A 76 23.54 11.42 17.03
CA ARG A 76 22.82 12.16 15.98
C ARG A 76 22.21 11.25 14.92
N LEU A 77 22.96 10.24 14.46
CA LEU A 77 22.47 9.28 13.46
C LEU A 77 21.31 8.44 13.99
N ASN A 78 21.34 8.04 15.27
CA ASN A 78 20.23 7.32 15.88
C ASN A 78 18.99 8.19 15.98
N ILE A 79 19.13 9.48 16.35
CA ILE A 79 18.00 10.42 16.35
C ILE A 79 17.42 10.58 14.95
N GLU A 80 18.24 10.78 13.91
CA GLU A 80 17.73 10.87 12.54
C GLU A 80 17.04 9.58 12.09
N ARG A 81 17.61 8.42 12.40
CA ARG A 81 17.02 7.12 12.10
C ARG A 81 15.64 6.99 12.75
N ASP A 82 15.53 7.30 14.04
CA ASP A 82 14.28 7.13 14.78
C ASP A 82 13.18 8.06 14.24
N LEU A 83 13.53 9.30 13.88
CA LEU A 83 12.60 10.22 13.22
C LEU A 83 12.17 9.74 11.83
N ILE A 84 13.07 9.16 11.04
CA ILE A 84 12.74 8.56 9.74
C ILE A 84 11.80 7.37 9.94
N VAL A 85 12.05 6.51 10.93
CA VAL A 85 11.17 5.38 11.24
C VAL A 85 9.76 5.86 11.57
N THR A 86 9.60 6.89 12.39
CA THR A 86 8.28 7.47 12.67
C THR A 86 7.58 7.96 11.40
N LEU A 87 8.29 8.61 10.48
CA LEU A 87 7.69 9.05 9.21
C LEU A 87 7.27 7.88 8.31
N VAL A 88 8.02 6.78 8.32
CA VAL A 88 7.66 5.56 7.59
C VAL A 88 6.39 4.96 8.18
N GLU A 89 6.30 4.82 9.50
CA GLU A 89 5.08 4.36 10.18
C GLU A 89 3.89 5.25 9.85
N SER A 90 4.08 6.58 9.77
CA SER A 90 3.04 7.51 9.34
C SER A 90 2.61 7.28 7.88
N ALA A 91 3.56 7.03 6.98
CA ALA A 91 3.28 6.74 5.58
C ALA A 91 2.55 5.40 5.39
N GLU A 92 2.82 4.43 6.26
CA GLU A 92 2.14 3.13 6.34
C GLU A 92 0.75 3.23 7.00
N GLY A 93 0.38 4.41 7.53
CA GLY A 93 -0.90 4.65 8.18
C GLY A 93 -0.98 4.09 9.61
N LEU A 94 0.15 3.71 10.20
CA LEU A 94 0.26 3.24 11.58
C LEU A 94 0.31 4.40 12.58
N ALA A 95 0.71 5.58 12.13
CA ALA A 95 0.78 6.79 12.94
C ALA A 95 0.29 8.05 12.18
N PRO A 96 -0.07 9.14 12.88
CA PRO A 96 -0.26 10.45 12.24
C PRO A 96 1.04 10.96 11.63
N LEU A 97 0.96 11.62 10.48
CA LEU A 97 2.13 12.28 9.87
C LEU A 97 2.44 13.57 10.64
N THR A 98 3.57 13.59 11.35
CA THR A 98 4.06 14.75 12.10
C THR A 98 5.35 15.27 11.48
N HIS A 99 5.51 16.60 11.44
CA HIS A 99 6.73 17.22 10.94
C HIS A 99 7.86 17.03 11.96
N PRO A 100 9.01 16.47 11.60
CA PRO A 100 10.16 16.37 12.50
C PRO A 100 10.74 17.75 12.84
N GLU A 101 11.05 18.04 14.10
CA GLU A 101 11.58 19.36 14.49
C GLU A 101 13.07 19.55 14.13
N ALA A 102 13.79 18.46 13.85
CA ALA A 102 15.21 18.45 13.53
C ALA A 102 15.59 17.28 12.59
N GLY A 103 16.79 17.36 12.02
CA GLY A 103 17.34 16.37 11.10
C GLY A 103 17.01 16.68 9.65
N GLU A 104 18.04 16.80 8.81
CA GLU A 104 17.87 17.18 7.40
C GLU A 104 17.11 16.10 6.61
N LEU A 105 17.44 14.83 6.84
CA LEU A 105 16.82 13.70 6.15
C LEU A 105 15.35 13.50 6.56
N PRO A 106 14.99 13.44 7.87
CA PRO A 106 13.59 13.40 8.28
C PRO A 106 12.75 14.54 7.70
N ILE A 107 13.23 15.79 7.74
CA ILE A 107 12.50 16.95 7.21
C ILE A 107 12.26 16.80 5.71
N ARG A 108 13.30 16.46 4.93
CA ARG A 108 13.16 16.23 3.49
C ARG A 108 12.20 15.10 3.15
N LEU A 109 12.23 14.02 3.93
CA LEU A 109 11.30 12.90 3.76
C LEU A 109 9.86 13.34 4.05
N PHE A 110 9.64 14.10 5.11
CA PHE A 110 8.32 14.67 5.42
C PHE A 110 7.80 15.55 4.29
N ASP A 111 8.63 16.45 3.76
CA ASP A 111 8.25 17.35 2.66
C ASP A 111 7.87 16.57 1.40
N ALA A 112 8.66 15.54 1.06
CA ALA A 112 8.37 14.66 -0.07
C ALA A 112 7.06 13.89 0.12
N LEU A 113 6.83 13.29 1.29
CA LEU A 113 5.59 12.56 1.62
C LEU A 113 4.39 13.50 1.59
N SER A 114 4.53 14.71 2.12
CA SER A 114 3.49 15.75 2.11
C SER A 114 3.14 16.17 0.68
N GLY A 115 4.15 16.38 -0.17
CA GLY A 115 3.95 16.69 -1.59
C GLY A 115 3.24 15.56 -2.34
N ILE A 116 3.61 14.30 -2.09
CA ILE A 116 2.94 13.12 -2.66
C ILE A 116 1.47 13.06 -2.19
N HIS A 117 1.20 13.26 -0.90
CA HIS A 117 -0.15 13.24 -0.34
C HIS A 117 -1.05 14.33 -0.94
N GLN A 118 -0.51 15.56 -1.10
CA GLN A 118 -1.21 16.65 -1.78
C GLN A 118 -1.48 16.30 -3.25
N GLY A 119 -0.50 15.70 -3.94
CA GLY A 119 -0.66 15.22 -5.33
C GLY A 119 -1.77 14.18 -5.46
N ILE A 120 -1.79 13.18 -4.58
CA ILE A 120 -2.85 12.14 -4.54
C ILE A 120 -4.22 12.78 -4.28
N THR A 121 -4.30 13.73 -3.34
CA THR A 121 -5.56 14.42 -3.03
C THR A 121 -6.09 15.19 -4.24
N LYS A 122 -5.21 15.86 -4.99
CA LYS A 122 -5.56 16.55 -6.23
C LYS A 122 -6.04 15.57 -7.31
N LEU A 123 -5.31 14.49 -7.55
CA LEU A 123 -5.70 13.44 -8.50
C LEU A 123 -7.04 12.81 -8.15
N LYS A 124 -7.30 12.59 -6.86
CA LYS A 124 -8.59 12.08 -6.37
C LYS A 124 -9.72 13.04 -6.74
N SER A 125 -9.55 14.33 -6.49
CA SER A 125 -10.53 15.37 -6.84
C SER A 125 -10.79 15.43 -8.35
N GLU A 126 -9.73 15.43 -9.17
CA GLU A 126 -9.84 15.44 -10.64
C GLU A 126 -10.54 14.19 -11.16
N ARG A 127 -10.19 13.01 -10.65
CA ARG A 127 -10.86 11.75 -10.98
C ARG A 127 -12.36 11.79 -10.65
N ASP A 128 -12.71 12.28 -9.46
CA ASP A 128 -14.11 12.35 -9.01
C ASP A 128 -14.91 13.34 -9.86
N GLY A 129 -14.29 14.46 -10.25
CA GLY A 129 -14.84 15.40 -11.23
C GLY A 129 -15.10 14.75 -12.60
N LEU A 130 -14.10 14.06 -13.16
CA LEU A 130 -14.22 13.35 -14.43
C LEU A 130 -15.28 12.24 -14.38
N ALA A 131 -15.39 11.52 -13.26
CA ALA A 131 -16.41 10.49 -13.09
C ALA A 131 -17.82 11.12 -13.15
N THR A 132 -18.01 12.26 -12.50
CA THR A 132 -19.28 13.00 -12.50
C THR A 132 -19.63 13.50 -13.91
N GLU A 133 -18.65 14.07 -14.62
CA GLU A 133 -18.84 14.52 -16.01
C GLU A 133 -19.16 13.36 -16.94
N ASN A 134 -18.50 12.20 -16.77
CA ASN A 134 -18.77 11.02 -17.60
C ASN A 134 -20.20 10.51 -17.42
N GLU A 135 -20.71 10.48 -16.19
CA GLU A 135 -22.09 10.09 -15.92
C GLU A 135 -23.10 11.09 -16.52
N ALA A 136 -22.81 12.39 -16.46
CA ALA A 136 -23.65 13.41 -17.12
C ALA A 136 -23.69 13.20 -18.65
N LEU A 137 -22.54 13.03 -19.29
CA LEU A 137 -22.43 12.79 -20.73
C LEU A 137 -23.12 11.48 -21.14
N ARG A 138 -23.02 10.43 -20.33
CA ARG A 138 -23.77 9.17 -20.57
C ARG A 138 -25.28 9.40 -20.54
N GLY A 139 -25.77 10.20 -19.60
CA GLY A 139 -27.17 10.60 -19.52
C GLY A 139 -27.64 11.38 -20.77
N GLU A 140 -26.84 12.35 -21.20
CA GLU A 140 -27.12 13.13 -22.42
C GLU A 140 -27.16 12.24 -23.67
N VAL A 141 -26.16 11.37 -23.85
CA VAL A 141 -26.12 10.42 -24.96
C VAL A 141 -27.34 9.49 -24.96
N ALA A 142 -27.78 9.02 -23.79
CA ALA A 142 -28.97 8.19 -23.68
C ALA A 142 -30.24 8.96 -24.10
N SER A 143 -30.38 10.21 -23.65
CA SER A 143 -31.50 11.08 -24.03
C SER A 143 -31.52 11.38 -25.54
N LEU A 144 -30.37 11.72 -26.12
CA LEU A 144 -30.23 11.98 -27.55
C LEU A 144 -30.55 10.74 -28.38
N LYS A 145 -30.09 9.55 -27.95
CA LYS A 145 -30.45 8.27 -28.60
C LYS A 145 -31.95 8.00 -28.53
N ALA A 146 -32.58 8.24 -27.38
CA ALA A 146 -34.02 8.07 -27.23
C ALA A 146 -34.81 9.02 -28.15
N LEU A 147 -34.39 10.28 -28.23
CA LEU A 147 -35.00 11.27 -29.12
C LEU A 147 -34.83 10.86 -30.59
N ALA A 148 -33.63 10.46 -31.00
CA ALA A 148 -33.34 10.02 -32.37
C ALA A 148 -34.19 8.81 -32.78
N ASN A 149 -34.32 7.81 -31.90
CA ASN A 149 -35.16 6.64 -32.15
C ASN A 149 -36.64 7.02 -32.28
N LYS A 150 -37.15 7.88 -31.38
CA LYS A 150 -38.54 8.36 -31.46
C LYS A 150 -38.81 9.10 -32.78
N THR A 151 -37.89 9.94 -33.23
CA THR A 151 -38.03 10.65 -34.51
C THR A 151 -38.02 9.69 -35.70
N ALA A 152 -37.20 8.63 -35.65
CA ALA A 152 -37.19 7.60 -36.70
C ALA A 152 -38.51 6.82 -36.74
N ASP A 153 -39.05 6.42 -35.59
CA ASP A 153 -40.33 5.72 -35.47
C ASP A 153 -41.49 6.61 -35.94
N ASP A 154 -41.53 7.87 -35.50
CA ASP A 154 -42.54 8.85 -35.93
C ASP A 154 -42.50 9.07 -37.44
N SER A 155 -41.30 9.12 -38.04
CA SER A 155 -41.15 9.23 -39.50
C SER A 155 -41.66 7.99 -40.22
N ALA A 156 -41.36 6.79 -39.71
CA ALA A 156 -41.82 5.53 -40.32
C ALA A 156 -43.36 5.41 -40.24
N GLU A 157 -43.96 5.78 -39.12
CA GLU A 157 -45.42 5.80 -38.95
C GLU A 157 -46.09 6.83 -39.86
N ILE A 158 -45.52 8.03 -40.02
CA ILE A 158 -46.04 9.05 -40.93
C ILE A 158 -46.07 8.52 -42.37
N GLU A 159 -45.00 7.88 -42.84
CA GLU A 159 -44.96 7.32 -44.19
C GLU A 159 -45.96 6.17 -44.37
N ALA A 160 -46.16 5.33 -43.36
CA ALA A 160 -47.19 4.29 -43.39
C ALA A 160 -48.62 4.86 -43.46
N LEU A 161 -48.90 5.92 -42.70
CA LEU A 161 -50.21 6.60 -42.74
C LEU A 161 -50.48 7.27 -44.08
N LYS A 162 -49.47 7.91 -44.67
CA LYS A 162 -49.55 8.49 -46.02
C LYS A 162 -49.87 7.41 -47.05
N ALA A 163 -49.15 6.29 -47.03
CA ALA A 163 -49.39 5.16 -47.94
C ALA A 163 -50.82 4.59 -47.81
N ALA A 164 -51.39 4.55 -46.60
CA ALA A 164 -52.78 4.11 -46.38
C ALA A 164 -53.80 5.11 -46.96
N LEU A 165 -53.56 6.42 -46.82
CA LEU A 165 -54.40 7.46 -47.42
C LEU A 165 -54.31 7.46 -48.95
N ASP A 166 -53.10 7.25 -49.49
CA ASP A 166 -52.87 7.12 -50.94
C ASP A 166 -53.61 5.91 -51.52
N ALA A 167 -53.58 4.77 -50.83
CA ALA A 167 -54.32 3.57 -51.25
C ALA A 167 -55.85 3.77 -51.26
N ALA A 168 -56.36 4.63 -50.36
CA ALA A 168 -57.76 5.04 -50.33
C ALA A 168 -58.07 6.25 -51.23
N ASN A 169 -57.08 6.76 -51.97
CA ASN A 169 -57.17 7.91 -52.87
C ASN A 169 -57.63 9.21 -52.16
N VAL A 170 -57.23 9.38 -50.89
CA VAL A 170 -57.55 10.54 -50.04
C VAL A 170 -56.43 11.56 -50.05
N THR A 171 -56.71 12.79 -50.51
CA THR A 171 -55.74 13.89 -50.47
C THR A 171 -55.42 14.37 -49.05
N TYR A 172 -54.14 14.50 -48.75
CA TYR A 172 -53.62 15.08 -47.51
C TYR A 172 -52.58 16.19 -47.78
N ARG A 173 -52.24 16.97 -46.74
CA ARG A 173 -51.18 18.00 -46.85
C ARG A 173 -49.81 17.36 -46.65
N ALA A 174 -48.84 17.69 -47.51
CA ALA A 174 -47.48 17.13 -47.46
C ALA A 174 -46.79 17.28 -46.08
N ASN A 175 -47.07 18.37 -45.36
CA ASN A 175 -46.53 18.68 -44.03
C ASN A 175 -47.56 18.50 -42.90
N ALA A 176 -48.54 17.60 -43.07
CA ALA A 176 -49.50 17.30 -42.02
C ALA A 176 -48.79 16.63 -40.82
N SER A 177 -49.24 16.96 -39.59
CA SER A 177 -48.70 16.30 -38.38
C SER A 177 -49.13 14.83 -38.33
N LYS A 178 -48.38 14.02 -37.58
CA LYS A 178 -48.69 12.60 -37.35
C LYS A 178 -50.13 12.41 -36.85
N GLU A 179 -50.57 13.22 -35.88
CA GLU A 179 -51.93 13.10 -35.33
C GLU A 179 -53.01 13.46 -36.36
N ALA A 180 -52.75 14.44 -37.23
CA ALA A 180 -53.68 14.82 -38.29
C ALA A 180 -53.87 13.69 -39.32
N LEU A 181 -52.77 13.04 -39.72
CA LEU A 181 -52.81 11.88 -40.62
C LEU A 181 -53.50 10.68 -39.95
N GLN A 182 -53.21 10.40 -38.67
CA GLN A 182 -53.88 9.33 -37.91
C GLN A 182 -55.39 9.54 -37.84
N LYS A 183 -55.85 10.78 -37.61
CA LYS A 183 -57.28 11.08 -37.56
C LYS A 183 -57.98 10.82 -38.89
N GLN A 184 -57.35 11.20 -40.00
CA GLN A 184 -57.91 10.95 -41.35
C GLN A 184 -57.99 9.46 -41.66
N VAL A 185 -56.96 8.68 -41.32
CA VAL A 185 -57.00 7.22 -41.48
C VAL A 185 -58.09 6.59 -40.59
N ALA A 186 -58.26 7.06 -39.35
CA ALA A 186 -59.30 6.57 -38.46
C ALA A 186 -60.72 6.89 -38.99
N GLU A 187 -60.91 8.05 -39.63
CA GLU A 187 -62.17 8.40 -40.29
C GLU A 187 -62.46 7.48 -41.49
N LEU A 188 -61.45 7.06 -42.26
CA LEU A 188 -61.63 6.08 -43.34
C LEU A 188 -62.13 4.73 -42.83
N THR A 189 -61.62 4.26 -41.69
CA THR A 189 -62.05 2.97 -41.12
C THR A 189 -63.45 2.98 -40.51
N LYS A 190 -64.07 4.17 -40.35
CA LYS A 190 -65.42 4.35 -39.81
C LYS A 190 -66.48 4.56 -40.90
N ALA A 191 -66.06 4.83 -42.13
CA ALA A 191 -66.92 4.99 -43.30
C ALA A 191 -67.19 3.64 -43.96
#